data_AF-A0A7K3ZSJ2-F1
#
_entry.id   AF-A0A7K3ZSJ2-F1
#
_cell.length_a   1.000
_cell.length_b   1.000
_cell.length_c   1.000
_cell.angle_alpha   90.00
_cell.angle_beta   90.00
_cell.angle_gamma   90.00
#
_symmetry.space_group_name_H-M   'P 1'
#
loop_
_entity.id
_entity.type
_entity.pdbx_description
1 polymer ?
#
loop_
_entity_poly.entity_id
_entity_poly.type
_entity_poly.pdbx_seq_one_letter_code
_entity_poly.pdbx_strand_id
1 'polypeptide(L)'
;ITPLTRNPLTDQALLGRIIRLFAEKPVISGSDLKESLADSQSELRVILDTLTVEDQSRIWSMLQTPYRLSVSYSVYPVEIEADTAKVVVSSRDTALAAGLAKKGKSA
;
A
#
# COMPACT_ATOMS: atom_id res chain seq x y z
N ILE A 1 -12.15 11.41 -7.17
CA ILE A 1 -12.28 10.99 -8.60
C ILE A 1 -13.58 11.54 -9.16
N THR A 2 -13.52 12.17 -10.33
CA THR A 2 -14.68 12.77 -11.03
C THR A 2 -14.62 12.39 -12.52
N PRO A 3 -15.59 11.62 -13.05
CA PRO A 3 -15.69 11.34 -14.49
C PRO A 3 -16.05 12.61 -15.27
N LEU A 4 -15.57 12.71 -16.51
CA LEU A 4 -15.80 13.88 -17.37
C LEU A 4 -16.32 13.49 -18.77
N THR A 5 -17.08 12.39 -18.88
CA THR A 5 -17.48 11.82 -20.19
C THR A 5 -18.63 12.58 -20.88
N ARG A 6 -19.19 13.61 -20.23
CA ARG A 6 -20.35 14.41 -20.69
C ARG A 6 -21.65 13.63 -20.86
N ASN A 7 -21.68 12.36 -20.46
CA ASN A 7 -22.87 11.52 -20.44
C ASN A 7 -23.11 11.02 -19.00
N PRO A 8 -24.21 11.42 -18.34
CA PRO A 8 -24.47 11.05 -16.95
C PRO A 8 -24.53 9.54 -16.69
N LEU A 9 -25.08 8.75 -17.62
CA LEU A 9 -25.16 7.29 -17.48
C LEU A 9 -23.77 6.66 -17.61
N THR A 10 -22.96 7.17 -18.54
CA THR A 10 -21.57 6.73 -18.71
C THR A 10 -20.72 7.10 -17.50
N ASP A 11 -20.91 8.30 -16.93
CA ASP A 11 -20.20 8.73 -15.73
C ASP A 11 -20.52 7.83 -14.52
N GLN A 12 -21.81 7.50 -14.32
CA GLN A 12 -22.25 6.56 -13.27
C GLN A 12 -21.67 5.16 -13.47
N ALA A 13 -21.75 4.63 -14.70
CA ALA A 13 -21.19 3.31 -15.02
C ALA A 13 -19.67 3.26 -14.84
N LEU A 14 -18.97 4.35 -15.19
CA LEU A 14 -17.53 4.46 -15.02
C LEU A 14 -17.15 4.49 -13.54
N LEU A 15 -17.87 5.25 -12.71
CA LEU A 15 -17.64 5.22 -11.27
C LEU A 15 -17.89 3.85 -10.66
N GLY A 16 -18.98 3.17 -11.05
CA GLY A 16 -19.23 1.81 -10.58
C GLY A 16 -18.06 0.85 -10.89
N ARG A 17 -17.45 0.99 -12.08
CA ARG A 17 -16.26 0.21 -12.46
C ARG A 17 -15.03 0.60 -11.65
N ILE A 18 -14.79 1.89 -11.43
CA ILE A 18 -13.66 2.38 -10.63
C ILE A 18 -13.77 1.89 -9.18
N ILE A 19 -14.98 1.98 -8.60
CA ILE A 19 -15.25 1.51 -7.24
C ILE A 19 -14.95 0.02 -7.12
N ARG A 20 -15.44 -0.78 -8.08
CA ARG A 20 -15.15 -2.21 -8.12
C ARG A 20 -13.66 -2.49 -8.26
N LEU A 21 -12.98 -1.80 -9.18
CA LEU A 21 -11.55 -1.99 -9.43
C LEU A 21 -10.71 -1.75 -8.18
N PHE A 22 -10.96 -0.66 -7.45
CA PHE A 22 -10.24 -0.39 -6.21
C PHE A 22 -10.67 -1.27 -5.04
N ALA A 23 -11.90 -1.81 -5.05
CA ALA A 23 -12.29 -2.81 -4.07
C ALA A 23 -11.58 -4.17 -4.30
N GLU A 24 -11.42 -4.57 -5.57
CA GLU A 24 -10.75 -5.82 -5.96
C GLU A 24 -9.22 -5.73 -5.85
N LYS A 25 -8.64 -4.59 -6.25
CA LYS A 25 -7.21 -4.32 -6.19
C LYS A 25 -6.95 -2.98 -5.48
N PRO A 26 -7.02 -2.94 -4.13
CA PRO A 26 -6.83 -1.72 -3.35
C PRO A 26 -5.37 -1.30 -3.23
N VAL A 27 -4.41 -2.12 -3.66
CA VAL A 27 -2.98 -1.80 -3.62
C VAL A 27 -2.46 -1.62 -5.04
N ILE A 28 -1.86 -0.46 -5.29
CA ILE A 28 -1.18 -0.10 -6.53
C ILE A 28 0.32 -0.26 -6.27
N SER A 29 0.99 -1.11 -7.06
CA SER A 29 2.40 -1.43 -6.89
C SER A 29 3.06 -1.82 -8.21
N GLY A 30 4.40 -1.87 -8.21
CA GLY A 30 5.20 -2.32 -9.35
C GLY A 30 4.92 -1.51 -10.61
N SER A 31 4.65 -2.20 -11.72
CA SER A 31 4.46 -1.59 -13.05
C SER A 31 3.27 -0.66 -13.18
N ASP A 32 2.35 -0.65 -12.20
CA ASP A 32 1.22 0.29 -12.20
C ASP A 32 1.64 1.70 -11.74
N LEU A 33 2.76 1.81 -11.03
CA LEU A 33 3.37 3.08 -10.66
C LEU A 33 4.18 3.63 -11.83
N LYS A 34 4.13 4.94 -12.04
CA LYS A 34 4.76 5.62 -13.18
C LYS A 34 5.59 6.82 -12.73
N GLU A 35 6.45 7.28 -13.63
CA GLU A 35 7.30 8.46 -13.45
C GLU A 35 8.16 8.36 -12.18
N SER A 36 8.02 9.31 -11.25
CA SER A 36 8.80 9.35 -10.01
C SER A 36 8.57 8.15 -9.07
N LEU A 37 7.55 7.34 -9.34
CA LEU A 37 7.19 6.15 -8.57
C LEU A 37 7.47 4.83 -9.31
N ALA A 38 7.94 4.89 -10.57
CA ALA A 38 8.07 3.70 -11.43
C ALA A 38 9.12 2.67 -10.94
N ASP A 39 10.18 3.16 -10.30
CA ASP A 39 11.30 2.33 -9.82
C ASP A 39 11.30 2.16 -8.30
N SER A 40 10.28 2.66 -7.60
CA SER A 40 10.16 2.47 -6.16
C SER A 40 9.48 1.14 -5.87
N GLN A 41 10.00 0.38 -4.89
CA GLN A 41 9.28 -0.74 -4.28
C GLN A 41 8.12 -0.25 -3.40
N SER A 42 7.60 0.94 -3.68
CA SER A 42 6.51 1.53 -2.93
C SER A 42 5.22 0.81 -3.28
N GLU A 43 4.40 0.59 -2.27
CA GLU A 43 3.03 0.15 -2.45
C GLU A 43 2.11 1.28 -1.99
N LEU A 44 1.10 1.60 -2.78
CA LEU A 44 0.09 2.61 -2.43
C LEU A 44 -1.25 1.92 -2.19
N ARG A 45 -1.80 2.09 -1.00
CA ARG A 45 -3.14 1.61 -0.66
C ARG A 45 -4.18 2.70 -0.91
N VAL A 46 -5.20 2.34 -1.67
CA VAL A 46 -6.35 3.17 -2.03
C VAL A 46 -7.56 2.72 -1.23
N ILE A 47 -8.20 3.62 -0.49
CA ILE A 47 -9.35 3.34 0.37
C ILE A 47 -10.48 4.29 0.00
N LEU A 48 -11.68 3.74 -0.22
CA LEU A 48 -12.87 4.55 -0.48
C LEU A 48 -13.15 5.41 0.74
N ASP A 49 -13.21 6.72 0.52
CA ASP A 49 -13.47 7.71 1.55
C ASP A 49 -14.91 8.20 1.43
N THR A 50 -15.70 7.98 2.47
CA THR A 50 -17.13 8.31 2.49
C THR A 50 -17.33 9.71 3.06
N LEU A 51 -17.04 10.72 2.26
CA LEU A 51 -17.35 12.10 2.59
C LEU A 51 -18.86 12.35 2.63
N THR A 52 -19.31 13.15 3.60
CA THR A 52 -20.70 13.59 3.64
C THR A 52 -21.04 14.43 2.42
N VAL A 53 -22.35 14.56 2.11
CA VAL A 53 -22.81 15.42 1.01
C VAL A 53 -22.41 16.88 1.25
N GLU A 54 -22.41 17.33 2.51
CA GLU A 54 -21.98 18.69 2.86
C GLU A 54 -20.50 18.89 2.57
N ASP A 55 -19.64 17.96 2.99
CA ASP A 55 -18.19 18.05 2.78
C ASP A 55 -17.85 18.03 1.28
N GLN A 56 -18.48 17.14 0.52
CA GLN A 56 -18.30 17.13 -0.93
C GLN A 56 -18.78 18.44 -1.56
N SER A 57 -19.93 18.96 -1.15
CA SER A 57 -20.46 20.23 -1.66
C SER A 57 -19.52 21.40 -1.35
N ARG A 58 -18.90 21.40 -0.16
CA ARG A 58 -17.90 22.38 0.26
C ARG A 58 -16.65 22.34 -0.63
N ILE A 59 -16.15 21.14 -0.96
CA ILE A 59 -15.01 20.97 -1.88
C ILE A 59 -15.34 21.58 -3.26
N TRP A 60 -16.49 21.25 -3.83
CA TRP A 60 -16.91 21.78 -5.14
C TRP A 60 -17.09 23.30 -5.13
N SER A 61 -17.64 23.85 -4.04
CA SER A 61 -17.76 25.29 -3.83
C SER A 61 -16.40 25.98 -3.79
N MET A 62 -15.42 25.42 -3.06
CA MET A 62 -14.04 25.92 -3.02
C MET A 62 -13.36 25.90 -4.39
N LEU A 63 -13.68 24.91 -5.23
CA LEU A 63 -13.21 24.80 -6.61
C LEU A 63 -13.93 25.75 -7.58
N GLN A 64 -14.87 26.57 -7.10
CA GLN A 64 -15.68 27.50 -7.92
C GLN A 64 -16.37 26.82 -9.12
N THR A 65 -16.73 25.54 -8.96
CA THR A 65 -17.35 24.74 -10.02
C THR A 65 -18.67 24.15 -9.53
N PRO A 66 -19.68 24.00 -10.41
CA PRO A 66 -20.90 23.31 -10.05
C PRO A 66 -20.60 21.91 -9.55
N TYR A 67 -21.38 21.43 -8.59
CA TYR A 67 -21.25 20.06 -8.09
C TYR A 67 -21.30 19.07 -9.25
N ARG A 68 -20.35 18.13 -9.28
CA ARG A 68 -20.30 17.04 -10.25
C ARG A 68 -20.25 15.71 -9.51
N LEU A 69 -20.76 14.68 -10.17
CA LEU A 69 -20.70 13.31 -9.69
C LEU A 69 -19.24 12.91 -9.39
N SER A 70 -18.96 12.59 -8.13
CA SER A 70 -17.61 12.26 -7.67
C SER A 70 -17.61 11.30 -6.49
N VAL A 71 -16.49 10.60 -6.31
CA VAL A 71 -16.19 9.75 -5.14
C VAL A 71 -14.83 10.12 -4.57
N SER A 72 -14.71 10.14 -3.25
CA SER A 72 -13.46 10.41 -2.55
C SER A 72 -12.68 9.12 -2.30
N TYR A 73 -11.36 9.21 -2.36
CA TYR A 73 -10.46 8.11 -2.03
C TYR A 73 -9.27 8.67 -1.27
N SER A 74 -8.92 8.02 -0.17
CA SER A 74 -7.67 8.27 0.55
C SER A 74 -6.59 7.34 0.02
N VAL A 75 -5.38 7.86 -0.18
CA VAL A 75 -4.22 7.10 -0.67
C VAL A 75 -3.11 7.18 0.36
N TYR A 76 -2.64 6.02 0.79
CA TYR A 76 -1.59 5.89 1.81
C TYR A 76 -0.40 5.12 1.25
N PRO A 77 0.84 5.52 1.57
CA PRO A 77 1.97 4.62 1.38
C PRO A 77 1.82 3.42 2.31
N VAL A 78 2.15 2.23 1.82
CA VAL A 78 2.32 1.03 2.62
C VAL A 78 3.82 0.84 2.79
N GLU A 79 4.34 1.25 3.95
CA GLU A 79 5.70 0.90 4.36
C GLU A 79 5.71 -0.58 4.76
N ILE A 80 6.38 -1.41 3.96
CA ILE A 80 6.65 -2.80 4.33
C ILE A 80 7.97 -2.79 5.13
N GLU A 81 7.89 -2.99 6.44
CA GLU A 81 9.06 -3.24 7.27
C GLU A 81 9.71 -4.57 6.84
N ALA A 82 11.00 -4.53 6.49
CA ALA A 82 11.74 -5.73 6.14
C ALA A 82 11.95 -6.60 7.38
N ASP A 83 11.31 -7.77 7.42
CA ASP A 83 11.62 -8.80 8.40
C ASP A 83 13.06 -9.27 8.15
N THR A 84 14.01 -8.73 8.91
CA THR A 84 15.36 -9.26 8.96
C THR A 84 15.29 -10.59 9.69
N ALA A 85 14.94 -11.64 8.94
CA ALA A 85 15.04 -13.01 9.40
C ALA A 85 16.48 -13.23 9.90
N LYS A 86 16.65 -13.24 11.22
CA LYS A 86 17.92 -13.51 11.87
C LYS A 86 18.46 -14.83 11.32
N VAL A 87 19.65 -14.78 10.73
CA VAL A 87 20.42 -15.97 10.35
C VAL A 87 20.58 -16.84 11.60
N VAL A 88 19.84 -17.94 11.67
CA VAL A 88 20.08 -18.97 12.68
C VAL A 88 21.34 -19.73 12.25
N VAL A 89 22.50 -19.25 12.69
CA VAL A 89 23.72 -20.05 12.66
C VAL A 89 23.54 -21.16 13.70
N SER A 90 23.16 -22.36 13.24
CA SER A 90 23.07 -23.54 14.09
C SER A 90 24.47 -23.87 14.61
N SER A 91 24.73 -23.61 15.89
CA SER A 91 25.97 -23.98 16.56
C SER A 91 26.00 -25.49 16.81
N ARG A 92 26.32 -26.29 15.79
CA ARG A 92 26.75 -27.68 15.98
C ARG A 92 28.26 -27.84 16.09
N ASP A 93 29.03 -26.79 15.83
CA ASP A 93 30.50 -26.88 15.76
C ASP A 93 31.27 -26.36 16.98
N THR A 94 30.60 -25.80 17.99
CA THR A 94 31.28 -25.35 19.23
C THR A 94 31.54 -26.48 20.24
N ALA A 95 31.05 -27.70 19.99
CA ALA A 95 31.28 -28.84 20.88
C ALA A 95 32.71 -29.44 20.78
N LEU A 96 33.44 -29.18 19.69
CA LEU A 96 34.79 -29.75 19.51
C LEU A 96 35.89 -28.96 20.24
N ALA A 97 35.69 -27.67 20.50
CA ALA A 97 36.68 -26.84 21.22
C ALA A 97 36.63 -27.03 22.75
N ALA A 98 35.48 -27.42 23.32
CA ALA A 98 35.31 -27.60 24.76
C ALA A 98 35.82 -28.97 25.27
N GLY A 99 35.94 -29.98 24.39
CA GLY A 99 36.36 -31.33 24.75
C GLY A 99 37.87 -31.52 24.93
N LEU A 100 38.70 -30.64 24.38
CA LEU A 100 40.17 -30.76 24.43
C LEU A 100 40.79 -30.09 25.67
N ALA A 101 40.06 -29.24 26.39
CA ALA A 101 40.57 -28.54 27.57
C ALA A 101 40.46 -29.34 28.88
N LYS A 102 39.76 -30.49 28.89
CA LYS A 102 39.49 -31.27 30.12
C LYS A 102 40.37 -32.51 30.32
N LYS A 103 41.38 -32.75 29.48
CA LYS A 103 42.27 -33.91 29.62
C LYS A 103 43.73 -33.45 29.82
N GLY A 104 44.07 -33.07 31.05
CA GLY A 104 45.45 -32.70 31.37
C GLY A 104 45.67 -31.99 32.70
N LYS A 105 45.05 -32.45 33.81
CA LYS A 105 45.52 -32.09 35.16
C LYS A 105 45.21 -33.21 36.17
N SER A 106 46.10 -34.19 36.28
CA SER A 106 46.27 -34.99 37.49
C SER A 106 47.56 -35.80 37.44
N ALA A 107 48.27 -35.73 38.57
CA ALA A 107 49.51 -36.42 38.98
C ALA A 107 50.82 -35.88 38.39
#